data_AF-U2UN59-F1
#
_entry.id   AF-U2UN59-F1
#
_cell.length_a   1.000
_cell.length_b   1.000
_cell.length_c   1.000
_cell.angle_alpha   90.00
_cell.angle_beta   90.00
_cell.angle_gamma   90.00
#
_symmetry.space_group_name_H-M   'P 1'
#
loop_
_entity.id
_entity.type
_entity.pdbx_description
1 polymer ?
#
loop_
_entity_poly.entity_id
_entity_poly.type
_entity_poly.pdbx_seq_one_letter_code
_entity_poly.pdbx_strand_id
1 'polypeptide(L)'
;MKLWLFLVEGNSDKIYVDKIVKYYVESEKLKKEIKLEWIILDGKYNYNKKDKQIKQKIDKFKNQNRNSDYEIIYVIDLDKYRDDNKDIIFLIDIKKFVKRNKYK
;
A
#
# COMPACT_ATOMS: atom_id res chain seq x y z
N MET A 1 -3.89 -17.46 -1.04
CA MET A 1 -3.93 -16.14 -1.72
C MET A 1 -3.31 -15.10 -0.80
N LYS A 2 -2.40 -14.28 -1.32
CA LYS A 2 -1.74 -13.16 -0.66
C LYS A 2 -2.40 -11.85 -1.09
N LEU A 3 -2.55 -10.89 -0.19
CA LEU A 3 -3.03 -9.54 -0.49
C LEU A 3 -1.84 -8.60 -0.68
N TRP A 4 -1.80 -7.90 -1.81
CA TRP A 4 -0.98 -6.70 -1.99
C TRP A 4 -1.88 -5.47 -1.91
N LEU A 5 -1.76 -4.73 -0.81
CA LEU A 5 -2.52 -3.52 -0.55
C LEU A 5 -1.65 -2.30 -0.85
N PHE A 6 -1.87 -1.69 -2.00
CA PHE A 6 -1.14 -0.50 -2.43
C PHE A 6 -1.75 0.76 -1.81
N LEU A 7 -0.91 1.56 -1.15
CA LEU A 7 -1.22 2.89 -0.66
C LEU A 7 -0.54 3.89 -1.59
N VAL A 8 -1.33 4.58 -2.41
CA VAL A 8 -0.83 5.47 -3.46
C VAL A 8 -1.27 6.90 -3.18
N GLU A 9 -0.44 7.87 -3.56
CA GLU A 9 -0.73 9.28 -3.31
C GLU A 9 -1.98 9.77 -4.06
N GLY A 10 -2.08 9.43 -5.35
CA GLY A 10 -3.17 9.83 -6.24
C GLY A 10 -3.61 8.73 -7.22
N ASN A 11 -4.61 9.08 -8.04
CA ASN A 11 -5.15 8.18 -9.06
C ASN A 11 -4.16 7.91 -10.21
N SER A 12 -3.30 8.88 -10.54
CA SER A 12 -2.22 8.71 -11.53
C SER A 12 -1.33 7.53 -11.17
N ASP A 13 -0.92 7.46 -9.90
CA ASP A 13 0.03 6.46 -9.42
C ASP A 13 -0.61 5.08 -9.42
N LYS A 14 -1.88 4.98 -9.03
CA LYS A 14 -2.66 3.75 -9.19
C LYS A 14 -2.62 3.26 -10.64
N ILE A 15 -2.94 4.13 -11.60
CA ILE A 15 -3.02 3.76 -13.02
C ILE A 15 -1.65 3.29 -13.50
N TYR A 16 -0.58 3.97 -13.11
CA TYR A 16 0.77 3.66 -13.53
C TYR A 16 1.27 2.33 -12.91
N VAL A 17 1.15 2.18 -11.59
CA VAL A 17 1.59 0.97 -10.88
C VAL A 17 0.75 -0.24 -11.28
N ASP A 18 -0.56 -0.11 -11.47
CA ASP A 18 -1.42 -1.22 -11.92
C ASP A 18 -0.99 -1.75 -13.28
N LYS A 19 -0.60 -0.87 -14.22
CA LYS A 19 -0.03 -1.27 -15.52
C LYS A 19 1.29 -2.02 -15.36
N ILE A 20 2.18 -1.53 -14.50
CA ILE A 20 3.48 -2.18 -14.23
C ILE A 20 3.26 -3.58 -13.63
N VAL A 21 2.44 -3.70 -12.60
CA VAL A 21 2.15 -4.98 -11.94
C VAL A 21 1.57 -5.98 -12.94
N LYS A 22 0.61 -5.56 -13.76
CA LYS A 22 0.01 -6.43 -14.78
C LYS A 22 0.96 -6.80 -15.92
N TYR A 23 1.96 -5.98 -16.19
CA TYR A 23 2.97 -6.26 -17.21
C TYR A 23 4.01 -7.28 -16.71
N TYR A 24 4.49 -7.12 -15.47
CA TYR A 24 5.58 -7.95 -14.95
C TYR A 24 5.11 -9.18 -14.15
N VAL A 25 3.91 -9.18 -13.60
CA VAL A 25 3.38 -10.34 -12.86
C VAL A 25 2.51 -11.17 -13.79
N GLU A 26 2.85 -12.46 -13.90
CA GLU A 26 2.08 -13.43 -14.66
C GLU A 26 0.59 -13.36 -14.33
N SER A 27 -0.25 -13.26 -15.36
CA SER A 27 -1.70 -13.11 -15.18
C SER A 27 -2.32 -14.24 -14.36
N GLU A 28 -1.76 -15.45 -14.43
CA GLU A 28 -2.23 -16.60 -13.68
C GLU A 28 -1.97 -16.47 -12.17
N LYS A 29 -0.82 -15.91 -11.79
CA LYS A 29 -0.51 -15.58 -10.39
C LYS A 29 -1.46 -14.52 -9.85
N LEU A 30 -1.78 -13.50 -10.65
CA LEU A 30 -2.76 -12.47 -10.26
C LEU A 30 -4.20 -13.01 -10.12
N LYS A 31 -4.53 -14.16 -10.73
CA LYS A 31 -5.84 -14.79 -10.60
C LYS A 31 -5.94 -15.74 -9.40
N LYS A 32 -4.87 -16.50 -9.14
CA LYS A 32 -4.90 -17.62 -8.17
C LYS A 32 -4.20 -17.31 -6.85
N GLU A 33 -3.16 -16.48 -6.90
CA GLU A 33 -2.21 -16.35 -5.80
C GLU A 33 -2.22 -14.97 -5.17
N ILE A 34 -2.41 -13.90 -5.94
CA ILE A 34 -2.26 -12.51 -5.47
C ILE A 34 -3.54 -11.72 -5.71
N LYS A 35 -4.10 -11.14 -4.66
CA LYS A 35 -5.17 -10.16 -4.74
C LYS A 35 -4.58 -8.75 -4.68
N LEU A 36 -4.84 -7.93 -5.69
CA LEU A 36 -4.47 -6.51 -5.68
C LEU A 36 -5.61 -5.67 -5.09
N GLU A 37 -5.30 -4.81 -4.12
CA GLU A 37 -6.21 -3.81 -3.57
C GLU A 37 -5.48 -2.46 -3.48
N TRP A 38 -6.26 -1.38 -3.50
CA TRP A 38 -5.73 -0.02 -3.58
C TRP A 38 -6.43 0.89 -2.58
N ILE A 39 -5.69 1.82 -1.97
CA ILE A 39 -6.20 2.98 -1.25
C ILE A 39 -5.50 4.22 -1.79
N ILE A 40 -6.29 5.18 -2.25
CA ILE A 40 -5.82 6.52 -2.60
C ILE A 40 -5.71 7.33 -1.31
N LEU A 41 -4.54 7.90 -1.06
CA LEU A 41 -4.24 8.68 0.14
C LEU A 41 -4.78 10.12 0.05
N ASP A 42 -4.97 10.64 -1.16
CA ASP A 42 -5.33 12.05 -1.42
C ASP A 42 -4.22 12.99 -0.93
N GLY A 43 -2.96 12.66 -1.28
CA GLY A 43 -1.75 13.32 -0.80
C GLY A 43 -0.94 12.45 0.16
N LYS A 44 0.40 12.42 -0.01
CA LYS A 44 1.29 11.46 0.68
C LYS A 44 1.20 11.44 2.21
N TYR A 45 0.90 12.58 2.84
CA TYR A 45 0.86 12.71 4.31
C TYR A 45 -0.42 12.14 4.97
N ASN A 46 -1.40 11.67 4.20
CA ASN A 46 -2.70 11.25 4.73
C ASN A 46 -2.79 9.76 5.12
N TYR A 47 -1.68 9.02 5.10
CA TYR A 47 -1.64 7.58 5.42
C TYR A 47 -2.27 7.23 6.78
N ASN A 48 -2.06 8.07 7.81
CA ASN A 48 -2.60 7.85 9.15
C ASN A 48 -4.13 8.06 9.21
N LYS A 49 -4.68 8.97 8.41
CA LYS A 49 -6.13 9.20 8.29
C LYS A 49 -6.83 8.02 7.64
N LYS A 50 -6.12 7.24 6.83
CA LYS A 50 -6.65 6.04 6.14
C LYS A 50 -6.49 4.75 6.96
N ASP A 51 -5.99 4.80 8.20
CA ASP A 51 -5.74 3.62 9.04
C ASP A 51 -6.97 2.71 9.21
N LYS A 52 -8.15 3.31 9.45
CA LYS A 52 -9.41 2.56 9.55
C LYS A 52 -9.72 1.81 8.24
N GLN A 53 -9.49 2.44 7.09
CA GLN A 53 -9.73 1.84 5.78
C GLN A 53 -8.72 0.72 5.50
N ILE A 54 -7.46 0.89 5.90
CA ILE A 54 -6.41 -0.14 5.81
C ILE A 54 -6.84 -1.38 6.59
N LYS A 55 -7.21 -1.22 7.87
CA LYS A 55 -7.68 -2.33 8.72
C LYS A 55 -8.88 -3.04 8.12
N GLN A 56 -9.89 -2.28 7.68
CA GLN A 56 -11.10 -2.86 7.07
C GLN A 56 -10.80 -3.71 5.84
N LYS A 57 -9.87 -3.28 4.96
CA LYS A 57 -9.48 -4.08 3.78
C LYS A 57 -8.75 -5.35 4.18
N ILE A 58 -7.83 -5.27 5.14
CA ILE A 58 -7.06 -6.43 5.62
C ILE A 58 -7.99 -7.43 6.32
N ASP A 59 -8.85 -6.97 7.23
CA ASP A 59 -9.75 -7.84 7.99
C ASP A 59 -10.77 -8.52 7.06
N LYS A 60 -11.33 -7.76 6.10
CA LYS A 60 -12.22 -8.33 5.08
C LYS A 60 -11.50 -9.43 4.28
N PHE A 61 -10.24 -9.21 3.89
CA PHE A 61 -9.47 -10.20 3.15
C PHE A 61 -9.18 -11.46 3.99
N LYS A 62 -8.78 -11.29 5.25
CA LYS A 62 -8.52 -12.39 6.19
C LYS A 62 -9.75 -13.24 6.44
N ASN A 63 -10.91 -12.60 6.63
CA ASN A 63 -12.18 -13.31 6.85
C ASN A 63 -12.61 -14.15 5.63
N GLN A 64 -12.20 -13.76 4.43
CA GLN A 64 -12.52 -14.47 3.18
C GLN A 64 -11.51 -15.58 2.85
N ASN A 65 -10.31 -15.56 3.43
CA ASN A 65 -9.20 -16.43 3.01
C ASN A 65 -8.50 -17.04 4.25
N ARG A 66 -8.73 -18.33 4.52
CA ARG A 66 -8.01 -19.07 5.57
C ARG A 66 -6.50 -19.12 5.23
N ASN A 67 -5.64 -18.97 6.23
CA ASN A 67 -4.15 -18.90 6.08
C ASN A 67 -3.66 -17.83 5.09
N SER A 68 -4.36 -16.70 5.03
CA SER A 68 -3.99 -15.58 4.17
C SER A 68 -2.84 -14.75 4.74
N ASP A 69 -1.98 -14.27 3.85
CA ASP A 69 -0.93 -13.31 4.14
C ASP A 69 -1.20 -11.98 3.41
N TYR A 70 -0.64 -10.89 3.90
CA TYR A 70 -0.81 -9.57 3.29
C TYR A 70 0.47 -8.76 3.38
N GLU A 71 0.59 -7.80 2.46
CA GLU A 71 1.70 -6.86 2.39
C GLU A 71 1.15 -5.49 2.01
N ILE A 72 1.52 -4.47 2.78
CA ILE A 72 1.19 -3.07 2.49
C ILE A 72 2.35 -2.45 1.70
N ILE A 73 2.05 -1.97 0.50
CA ILE A 73 3.04 -1.37 -0.40
C ILE A 73 2.74 0.12 -0.51
N TYR A 74 3.60 0.94 0.07
CA TYR A 74 3.52 2.40 -0.04
C TYR A 74 4.19 2.86 -1.34
N VAL A 75 3.46 3.61 -2.17
CA VAL A 75 3.97 4.23 -3.40
C VAL A 75 3.82 5.74 -3.25
N ILE A 76 4.95 6.42 -3.08
CA ILE A 76 5.00 7.83 -2.71
C ILE A 76 6.15 8.52 -3.43
N ASP A 77 5.92 9.74 -3.88
CA ASP A 77 6.93 10.59 -4.48
C ASP A 77 7.78 11.31 -3.41
N LEU A 78 9.10 11.29 -3.62
CA LEU A 78 10.09 11.96 -2.79
C LEU A 78 10.51 13.27 -3.47
N ASP A 79 9.66 14.30 -3.35
CA ASP A 79 9.82 15.58 -4.05
C ASP A 79 11.12 16.34 -3.69
N LYS A 80 11.55 16.29 -2.42
CA LYS A 80 12.64 17.12 -1.91
C LYS A 80 13.58 16.38 -0.97
N TYR A 81 13.77 15.08 -1.18
CA TYR A 81 14.61 14.23 -0.33
C TYR A 81 16.02 14.78 -0.06
N ARG A 82 16.60 15.56 -0.99
CA ARG A 82 17.94 16.14 -0.86
C ARG A 82 17.99 17.49 -0.13
N ASP A 83 16.90 18.28 -0.17
CA ASP A 83 16.92 19.69 0.24
C ASP A 83 15.99 20.01 1.41
N ASP A 84 14.99 19.17 1.71
CA ASP A 84 14.01 19.38 2.79
C ASP A 84 13.84 18.10 3.65
N ASN A 85 14.02 18.23 4.96
CA ASN A 85 13.90 17.13 5.92
C ASN A 85 12.49 16.53 6.01
N LYS A 86 11.48 17.15 5.38
CA LYS A 86 10.09 16.68 5.45
C LYS A 86 9.89 15.27 4.93
N ASP A 87 10.51 14.91 3.81
CA ASP A 87 10.39 13.56 3.26
C ASP A 87 11.08 12.52 4.16
N ILE A 88 12.20 12.89 4.79
CA ILE A 88 12.89 12.03 5.78
C ILE A 88 12.02 11.82 7.02
N ILE A 89 11.47 12.90 7.59
CA ILE A 89 10.56 12.84 8.74
C ILE A 89 9.35 11.98 8.41
N PHE A 90 8.77 12.19 7.23
CA PHE A 90 7.66 11.41 6.73
C PHE A 90 7.96 9.91 6.63
N LEU A 91 9.11 9.52 6.06
CA LEU A 91 9.53 8.11 6.01
C LEU A 91 9.72 7.52 7.42
N ILE A 92 10.27 8.29 8.37
CA ILE A 92 10.38 7.88 9.77
C ILE A 92 9.00 7.66 10.39
N ASP A 93 8.05 8.55 10.13
CA ASP A 93 6.72 8.48 10.72
C ASP A 93 5.86 7.37 10.10
N ILE A 94 6.04 7.05 8.82
CA ILE A 94 5.48 5.83 8.21
C ILE A 94 6.05 4.58 8.90
N LYS A 95 7.37 4.50 9.10
CA LYS A 95 7.98 3.36 9.80
C LYS A 95 7.41 3.18 11.21
N LYS A 96 7.26 4.27 11.97
CA LYS A 96 6.61 4.23 13.30
C LYS A 96 5.16 3.77 13.22
N PHE A 97 4.41 4.26 12.23
CA PHE A 97 3.01 3.89 12.02
C PHE A 97 2.83 2.41 11.69
N VAL A 98 3.66 1.87 10.79
CA VAL A 98 3.68 0.44 10.41
C VAL A 98 3.99 -0.40 11.65
N LYS A 99 5.05 -0.05 12.40
CA LYS A 99 5.43 -0.77 13.63
C LYS A 99 4.32 -0.75 14.68
N ARG A 100 3.71 0.42 14.92
CA ARG A 100 2.62 0.58 15.91
C ARG A 100 1.41 -0.27 15.57
N ASN A 101 1.05 -0.35 14.29
CA ASN A 101 -0.12 -1.11 13.82
C ASN A 101 0.18 -2.59 13.52
N LYS A 102 1.44 -3.02 13.63
CA LYS A 102 1.89 -4.38 13.29
C LYS A 102 1.53 -4.77 11.85
N TYR A 103 1.60 -3.79 10.95
CA TYR A 103 1.44 -4.04 9.53
C TYR A 103 2.68 -4.71 8.96
N LYS A 104 2.44 -5.60 7.99
CA LYS A 104 3.47 -6.24 7.18
C LYS A 104 3.66 -5.44 5.89
#